data_AF-A0A812Z2H8-F1
#
_entry.id   AF-A0A812Z2H8-F1
#
_cell.length_a   1.000
_cell.length_b   1.000
_cell.length_c   1.000
_cell.angle_alpha   90.00
_cell.angle_beta   90.00
_cell.angle_gamma   90.00
#
_symmetry.space_group_name_H-M   'P 1'
#
loop_
_entity.id
_entity.type
_entity.pdbx_description
1 polymer ?
#
loop_
_entity_poly.entity_id
_entity_poly.type
_entity_poly.pdbx_seq_one_letter_code
_entity_poly.pdbx_strand_id
1 'polypeptide(L)'
;MPLRFKQKPWPRWARYALATALRNAKDDTESIDVECQVSSRPLMSEAHHMAPNDDEKQLLDSPRDISVEEGEDPPEDGEEPAEEIGGTFEYADNFREMMMYSAEDKKADTFVPIAGNTYRFWGLGIPEHRFTTQNFGVLSILLVQVLSPPACIIYNLYKLDWEGWHFGLSDWYYIPSSDEHGVSNLSKHVVATAFLIMFTLNGAMVVDNERIASLKISALLDAPAIKNKPGFLKDVNLFWLNVGRVLNCVVVIECCLIVYFAFVLSENPMDVVFNALAVTFLYNLDDIGGETGFLTEDDWDGEELGKIYYHAVDAMMMDNEKLNPEGYGPDEINSCNEMRDKYGSWTYRIAEPLCYLLVIVLPMAYIFIDELKCKPSHLKLAVMALQKEVAALKGGAGH
;
A
#
# COMPACT_ATOMS: atom_id res chain seq x y z
N MET A 1 -30.91 -24.14 -28.76
CA MET A 1 -30.78 -25.17 -27.69
C MET A 1 -30.27 -24.47 -26.44
N PRO A 2 -31.05 -24.37 -25.34
CA PRO A 2 -30.55 -23.75 -24.12
C PRO A 2 -29.65 -24.73 -23.36
N LEU A 3 -28.42 -24.31 -23.07
CA LEU A 3 -27.47 -25.03 -22.23
C LEU A 3 -27.97 -25.04 -20.78
N ARG A 4 -28.64 -26.13 -20.38
CA ARG A 4 -28.91 -26.41 -18.96
C ARG A 4 -27.61 -26.83 -18.28
N PHE A 5 -26.92 -25.88 -17.67
CA PHE A 5 -25.88 -26.20 -16.70
C PHE A 5 -26.54 -26.90 -15.51
N LYS A 6 -26.36 -28.22 -15.42
CA LYS A 6 -26.70 -28.98 -14.22
C LYS A 6 -25.85 -28.43 -13.08
N GLN A 7 -26.47 -27.73 -12.14
CA GLN A 7 -25.83 -27.31 -10.89
C GLN A 7 -25.27 -28.56 -10.21
N LYS A 8 -23.96 -28.76 -10.31
CA LYS A 8 -23.30 -29.79 -9.52
C LYS A 8 -23.34 -29.34 -8.07
N PRO A 9 -23.77 -30.21 -7.14
CA PRO A 9 -23.77 -29.87 -5.72
C PRO A 9 -22.33 -29.55 -5.28
N TRP A 10 -22.16 -28.45 -4.55
CA TRP A 10 -20.85 -27.95 -4.11
C TRP A 10 -20.08 -29.04 -3.34
N PRO A 11 -18.74 -29.09 -3.44
CA PRO A 11 -17.91 -29.98 -2.64
C PRO A 11 -18.19 -29.84 -1.14
N ARG A 12 -18.09 -30.93 -0.36
CA ARG A 12 -18.41 -30.93 1.08
C ARG A 12 -17.60 -29.88 1.86
N TRP A 13 -16.32 -29.71 1.55
CA TRP A 13 -15.46 -28.73 2.22
C TRP A 13 -15.95 -27.28 2.03
N ALA A 14 -16.41 -26.92 0.83
CA ALA A 14 -16.90 -25.58 0.52
C ALA A 14 -18.21 -25.28 1.26
N ARG A 15 -19.06 -26.29 1.47
CA ARG A 15 -20.26 -26.14 2.31
C ARG A 15 -19.93 -25.96 3.77
N TYR A 16 -18.88 -26.61 4.28
CA TYR A 16 -18.44 -26.39 5.67
C TYR A 16 -17.87 -24.99 5.86
N ALA A 17 -17.04 -24.51 4.93
CA ALA A 17 -16.50 -23.15 4.97
C ALA A 17 -17.61 -22.08 4.92
N LEU A 18 -18.57 -22.22 4.00
CA LEU A 18 -19.72 -21.31 3.90
C LEU A 18 -20.70 -21.43 5.06
N ALA A 19 -20.91 -22.62 5.63
CA ALA A 19 -21.82 -22.80 6.76
C ALA A 19 -21.31 -22.10 8.02
N THR A 20 -20.00 -22.05 8.24
CA THR A 20 -19.40 -21.29 9.36
C THR A 20 -19.54 -19.79 9.13
N ALA A 21 -19.27 -19.29 7.91
CA ALA A 21 -19.46 -17.89 7.56
C ALA A 21 -20.93 -17.44 7.66
N LEU A 22 -21.87 -18.27 7.21
CA LEU A 22 -23.31 -18.00 7.28
C LEU A 22 -23.89 -18.14 8.69
N ARG A 23 -23.25 -18.89 9.59
CA ARG A 23 -23.64 -18.94 11.01
C ARG A 23 -23.32 -17.63 11.70
N ASN A 24 -22.10 -17.13 11.50
CA ASN A 24 -21.68 -15.86 12.09
C ASN A 24 -22.53 -14.69 11.56
N ALA A 25 -22.86 -14.68 10.28
CA ALA A 25 -23.74 -13.67 9.69
C ALA A 25 -25.18 -13.70 10.25
N LYS A 26 -25.64 -14.83 10.81
CA LYS A 26 -27.00 -14.98 11.35
C LYS A 26 -27.09 -14.54 12.82
N ASP A 27 -26.02 -14.65 13.58
CA ASP A 27 -25.97 -14.18 14.97
C ASP A 27 -25.87 -12.64 15.03
N ASP A 28 -25.37 -11.99 13.98
CA ASP A 28 -25.29 -10.52 13.88
C ASP A 28 -26.60 -9.85 13.41
N THR A 29 -27.64 -10.63 13.06
CA THR A 29 -28.89 -10.07 12.49
C THR A 29 -30.00 -9.77 13.51
N GLU A 30 -29.81 -10.05 14.80
CA GLU A 30 -30.87 -9.87 15.82
C GLU A 30 -30.83 -8.55 16.62
N SER A 31 -29.96 -7.59 16.30
CA SER A 31 -29.97 -6.30 17.03
C SER A 31 -29.50 -5.07 16.24
N ILE A 32 -30.05 -4.82 15.05
CA ILE A 32 -29.83 -3.55 14.35
C ILE A 32 -31.16 -2.84 14.11
N ASP A 33 -31.55 -2.01 15.09
CA ASP A 33 -32.46 -0.89 14.86
C ASP A 33 -31.75 0.09 13.91
N VAL A 34 -32.32 0.24 12.71
CA VAL A 34 -31.77 1.07 11.64
C VAL A 34 -32.09 2.53 11.92
N GLU A 35 -31.17 3.22 12.62
CA GLU A 35 -31.09 4.68 12.56
C GLU A 35 -30.14 5.05 11.42
N CYS A 36 -30.74 5.61 10.36
CA CYS A 36 -30.07 5.96 9.11
C CYS A 36 -29.17 7.18 9.30
N GLN A 37 -27.96 6.99 9.85
CA GLN A 37 -26.90 7.98 9.79
C GLN A 37 -26.12 7.84 8.48
N VAL A 38 -26.27 8.85 7.62
CA VAL A 38 -25.39 9.13 6.49
C VAL A 38 -24.01 9.45 7.05
N SER A 39 -23.13 8.45 7.11
CA SER A 39 -21.73 8.63 7.46
C SER A 39 -21.00 9.24 6.26
N SER A 40 -20.83 10.55 6.29
CA SER A 40 -19.80 11.25 5.53
C SER A 40 -18.44 10.92 6.15
N ARG A 41 -17.82 9.80 5.74
CA ARG A 41 -16.41 9.52 6.05
C ARG A 41 -15.53 10.39 5.13
N PRO A 42 -14.65 11.25 5.67
CA PRO A 42 -13.76 12.04 4.85
C PRO A 42 -12.69 11.14 4.25
N LEU A 43 -12.43 11.32 2.94
CA LEU A 43 -11.19 10.93 2.29
C LEU A 43 -10.04 11.68 2.97
N MET A 44 -9.41 11.07 3.97
CA MET A 44 -8.13 11.49 4.55
C MET A 44 -7.25 10.26 4.71
N SER A 45 -6.46 9.97 3.68
CA SER A 45 -5.33 9.03 3.74
C SER A 45 -3.99 9.78 3.59
N GLU A 46 -3.99 11.11 3.70
CA GLU A 46 -2.82 11.93 3.32
C GLU A 46 -2.52 13.06 4.32
N ALA A 47 -2.79 12.84 5.62
CA ALA A 47 -2.55 13.82 6.69
C ALA A 47 -1.50 13.40 7.74
N HIS A 48 -0.76 12.29 7.57
CA HIS A 48 0.22 11.83 8.56
C HIS A 48 1.68 12.27 8.30
N HIS A 49 1.90 13.35 7.53
CA HIS A 49 3.24 13.94 7.33
C HIS A 49 3.35 15.43 7.69
N MET A 50 2.44 15.99 8.48
CA MET A 50 2.68 17.29 9.10
C MET A 50 3.00 17.10 10.59
N ALA A 51 4.24 17.40 10.97
CA ALA A 51 4.59 17.64 12.35
C ALA A 51 3.63 18.70 12.94
N PRO A 52 3.15 18.56 14.18
CA PRO A 52 2.33 19.60 14.79
C PRO A 52 3.16 20.89 14.92
N ASN A 53 2.61 22.01 14.45
CA ASN A 53 3.07 23.33 14.88
C ASN A 53 2.62 23.52 16.34
N ASP A 54 3.56 23.86 17.22
CA ASP A 54 3.40 24.00 18.68
C ASP A 54 2.44 25.11 19.18
N ASP A 55 1.66 25.75 18.31
CA ASP A 55 1.04 27.05 18.61
C ASP A 55 -0.48 27.05 18.89
N GLU A 56 -1.15 25.90 19.02
CA GLU A 56 -2.59 25.87 19.39
C GLU A 56 -2.89 25.05 20.65
N LYS A 57 -2.46 25.56 21.81
CA LYS A 57 -3.11 25.26 23.10
C LYS A 57 -4.22 26.28 23.37
N GLN A 58 -5.43 26.02 22.88
CA GLN A 58 -6.64 26.67 23.40
C GLN A 58 -7.19 25.88 24.59
N LEU A 59 -7.14 26.53 25.75
CA LEU A 59 -7.73 26.12 27.03
C LEU A 59 -9.26 26.01 26.89
N LEU A 60 -9.79 24.80 27.08
CA LEU A 60 -11.19 24.57 27.38
C LEU A 60 -11.34 24.28 28.87
N ASP A 61 -11.69 25.32 29.63
CA ASP A 61 -12.14 25.21 31.01
C ASP A 61 -13.51 24.51 31.06
N SER A 62 -13.60 23.43 31.83
CA SER A 62 -14.87 22.90 32.32
C SER A 62 -14.85 22.89 33.86
N PRO A 63 -15.91 23.37 34.53
CA PRO A 63 -15.93 23.49 35.98
C PRO A 63 -16.40 22.18 36.62
N ARG A 64 -15.55 21.58 37.46
CA ARG A 64 -16.00 20.68 38.54
C ARG A 64 -15.31 21.07 39.83
N ASP A 65 -16.09 21.72 40.69
CA ASP A 65 -15.80 21.92 42.11
C ASP A 65 -15.62 20.56 42.80
N ILE A 66 -14.39 20.24 43.15
CA ILE A 66 -14.07 19.32 44.24
C ILE A 66 -13.13 20.10 45.16
N SER A 67 -13.66 20.51 46.31
CA SER A 67 -12.89 21.10 47.39
C SER A 67 -11.91 20.06 47.93
N VAL A 68 -10.66 20.15 47.52
CA VAL A 68 -9.52 19.44 48.11
C VAL A 68 -8.92 20.37 49.17
N GLU A 69 -8.79 19.85 50.39
CA GLU A 69 -8.15 20.54 51.50
C GLU A 69 -6.71 20.95 51.13
N GLU A 70 -6.41 22.24 51.31
CA GLU A 70 -5.06 22.79 51.22
C GLU A 70 -4.16 22.13 52.27
N GLY A 71 -3.24 21.28 51.80
CA GLY A 71 -2.26 20.60 52.63
C GLY A 71 -0.92 20.51 51.90
N GLU A 72 -0.04 21.43 52.27
CA GLU A 72 1.43 21.43 52.12
C GLU A 72 2.00 21.54 50.69
N ASP A 73 2.78 22.62 50.50
CA ASP A 73 3.58 22.89 49.31
C ASP A 73 4.49 21.69 48.98
N PRO A 74 4.47 21.15 47.75
CA PRO A 74 5.43 20.14 47.35
C PRO A 74 6.83 20.77 47.27
N PRO A 75 7.88 20.03 47.64
CA PRO A 75 9.26 20.51 47.53
C PRO A 75 9.59 20.80 46.06
N GLU A 76 9.87 22.07 45.76
CA GLU A 76 10.62 22.49 44.58
C GLU A 76 11.98 21.77 44.58
N ASP A 77 12.41 21.29 43.40
CA ASP A 77 13.72 20.71 43.10
C ASP A 77 13.90 19.19 43.29
N GLY A 78 12.87 18.39 43.00
CA GLY A 78 13.06 16.98 42.65
C GLY A 78 13.11 16.82 41.13
N GLU A 79 14.28 16.53 40.56
CA GLU A 79 14.36 15.93 39.22
C GLU A 79 13.42 14.71 39.22
N GLU A 80 12.36 14.74 38.43
CA GLU A 80 11.50 13.58 38.25
C GLU A 80 12.42 12.42 37.83
N PRO A 81 12.47 11.32 38.60
CA PRO A 81 13.31 10.19 38.23
C PRO A 81 12.87 9.78 36.84
N ALA A 82 13.79 9.85 35.88
CA ALA A 82 13.54 9.44 34.51
C ALA A 82 12.77 8.11 34.57
N GLU A 83 11.51 8.13 34.15
CA GLU A 83 10.65 6.96 34.20
C GLU A 83 11.41 5.84 33.48
N GLU A 84 11.85 4.84 34.24
CA GLU A 84 12.44 3.64 33.65
C GLU A 84 11.34 3.07 32.75
N ILE A 85 11.53 3.22 31.43
CA ILE A 85 10.71 2.62 30.35
C ILE A 85 10.98 1.11 30.33
N GLY A 86 10.85 0.49 31.50
CA GLY A 86 11.12 -0.92 31.81
C GLY A 86 9.85 -1.71 32.08
N GLY A 87 8.66 -1.12 31.93
CA GLY A 87 7.41 -1.82 32.18
C GLY A 87 7.13 -2.89 31.13
N THR A 88 6.53 -2.50 30.01
CA THR A 88 5.91 -3.44 29.05
C THR A 88 6.92 -4.32 28.30
N PHE A 89 8.09 -3.79 27.93
CA PHE A 89 9.10 -4.53 27.19
C PHE A 89 9.78 -5.64 28.02
N GLU A 90 9.82 -5.51 29.35
CA GLU A 90 10.38 -6.55 30.23
C GLU A 90 9.45 -7.77 30.35
N TYR A 91 8.15 -7.57 30.26
CA TYR A 91 7.15 -8.64 30.44
C TYR A 91 6.76 -9.38 29.16
N ALA A 92 7.05 -8.83 27.98
CA ALA A 92 6.74 -9.49 26.71
C ALA A 92 7.78 -10.56 26.35
N ASP A 93 7.35 -11.77 26.00
CA ASP A 93 8.24 -12.84 25.52
C ASP A 93 8.48 -12.80 24.00
N ASN A 94 7.59 -12.15 23.25
CA ASN A 94 7.68 -12.01 21.79
C ASN A 94 7.03 -10.70 21.29
N PHE A 95 7.20 -10.41 20.00
CA PHE A 95 6.61 -9.23 19.35
C PHE A 95 5.09 -9.19 19.45
N ARG A 96 4.42 -10.34 19.54
CA ARG A 96 2.96 -10.38 19.63
C ARG A 96 2.47 -9.87 20.98
N GLU A 97 2.98 -10.41 22.07
CA GLU A 97 2.62 -10.00 23.44
C GLU A 97 2.97 -8.53 23.66
N MET A 98 4.11 -8.10 23.13
CA MET A 98 4.55 -6.71 23.15
C MET A 98 3.50 -5.76 22.54
N MET A 99 2.96 -6.10 21.37
CA MET A 99 1.93 -5.30 20.71
C MET A 99 0.59 -5.31 21.46
N MET A 100 0.32 -6.34 22.28
CA MET A 100 -0.87 -6.40 23.13
C MET A 100 -0.75 -5.51 24.37
N TYR A 101 0.42 -5.47 25.01
CA TYR A 101 0.63 -4.71 26.25
C TYR A 101 0.70 -3.20 26.02
N SER A 102 1.10 -2.78 24.83
CA SER A 102 1.25 -1.36 24.52
C SER A 102 -0.06 -0.58 24.40
N ALA A 103 -1.16 -1.24 24.01
CA ALA A 103 -2.44 -0.58 23.83
C ALA A 103 -2.92 0.16 25.11
N GLU A 104 -2.34 -0.16 26.26
CA GLU A 104 -2.63 0.41 27.58
C GLU A 104 -1.82 1.68 27.91
N ASP A 105 -0.72 1.99 27.21
CA ASP A 105 0.25 3.05 27.61
C ASP A 105 0.53 4.09 26.48
N LYS A 106 -0.44 5.00 26.27
CA LYS A 106 -0.53 5.90 25.10
C LYS A 106 0.11 7.30 25.26
N LYS A 107 1.18 7.48 26.05
CA LYS A 107 1.75 8.84 26.28
C LYS A 107 3.27 8.92 26.17
N ALA A 108 3.80 8.86 24.96
CA ALA A 108 5.17 9.32 24.70
C ALA A 108 5.16 10.30 23.52
N ASP A 109 5.84 11.44 23.66
CA ASP A 109 5.66 12.59 22.76
C ASP A 109 6.63 12.62 21.56
N THR A 110 7.58 11.68 21.43
CA THR A 110 8.62 11.77 20.39
C THR A 110 9.07 10.42 19.82
N PHE A 111 8.26 9.82 18.94
CA PHE A 111 8.72 8.67 18.15
C PHE A 111 8.06 8.66 16.76
N VAL A 112 8.77 8.11 15.77
CA VAL A 112 8.24 7.94 14.41
C VAL A 112 7.65 6.54 14.26
N PRO A 113 6.34 6.40 13.96
CA PRO A 113 5.70 5.09 13.83
C PRO A 113 6.31 4.29 12.68
N ILE A 114 6.34 2.97 12.84
CA ILE A 114 6.78 2.05 11.80
C ILE A 114 5.56 1.51 11.06
N ALA A 115 5.43 1.89 9.79
CA ALA A 115 4.33 1.44 8.95
C ALA A 115 4.26 -0.09 8.87
N GLY A 116 3.04 -0.62 8.96
CA GLY A 116 2.77 -2.06 8.89
C GLY A 116 2.45 -2.51 7.47
N ASN A 117 2.89 -3.72 7.13
CA ASN A 117 2.40 -4.41 5.96
C ASN A 117 2.18 -5.89 6.28
N THR A 118 1.39 -6.55 5.43
CA THR A 118 1.07 -7.98 5.49
C THR A 118 2.30 -8.86 5.74
N TYR A 119 3.42 -8.55 5.10
CA TYR A 119 4.64 -9.35 5.19
C TYR A 119 5.41 -9.15 6.49
N ARG A 120 5.40 -7.93 7.05
CA ARG A 120 5.93 -7.63 8.38
C ARG A 120 5.11 -8.30 9.47
N PHE A 121 3.79 -8.31 9.32
CA PHE A 121 2.89 -9.02 10.23
C PHE A 121 3.24 -10.51 10.33
N TRP A 122 3.43 -11.19 9.20
CA TRP A 122 3.92 -12.58 9.20
C TRP A 122 5.39 -12.72 9.61
N GLY A 123 6.23 -11.76 9.22
CA GLY A 123 7.66 -11.77 9.44
C GLY A 123 8.05 -11.59 10.91
N LEU A 124 7.25 -10.87 11.70
CA LEU A 124 7.45 -10.71 13.13
C LEU A 124 6.76 -11.78 13.98
N GLY A 125 6.03 -12.72 13.35
CA GLY A 125 5.39 -13.83 14.06
C GLY A 125 4.15 -13.43 14.86
N ILE A 126 3.50 -12.31 14.51
CA ILE A 126 2.31 -11.78 15.19
C ILE A 126 1.07 -12.72 15.11
N PRO A 127 0.80 -13.48 14.02
CA PRO A 127 -0.44 -14.26 13.93
C PRO A 127 -0.49 -15.41 14.94
N GLU A 128 -1.51 -15.43 15.78
CA GLU A 128 -1.73 -16.45 16.82
C GLU A 128 -2.02 -17.84 16.26
N HIS A 129 -2.83 -17.92 15.19
CA HIS A 129 -3.34 -19.17 14.67
C HIS A 129 -3.30 -19.19 13.14
N ARG A 130 -2.61 -20.18 12.56
CA ARG A 130 -2.43 -20.31 11.09
C ARG A 130 -3.74 -20.43 10.28
N PHE A 131 -4.88 -20.72 10.93
CA PHE A 131 -6.17 -20.98 10.28
C PHE A 131 -7.27 -20.02 10.72
N THR A 132 -6.95 -18.74 10.88
CA THR A 132 -7.95 -17.69 11.08
C THR A 132 -8.45 -17.13 9.75
N THR A 133 -9.66 -16.57 9.76
CA THR A 133 -10.22 -15.82 8.62
C THR A 133 -9.27 -14.70 8.18
N GLN A 134 -8.67 -14.01 9.14
CA GLN A 134 -7.64 -12.99 8.92
C GLN A 134 -6.47 -13.55 8.10
N ASN A 135 -5.85 -14.65 8.53
CA ASN A 135 -4.72 -15.24 7.80
C ASN A 135 -5.12 -15.71 6.38
N PHE A 136 -6.35 -16.19 6.19
CA PHE A 136 -6.86 -16.52 4.86
C PHE A 136 -7.07 -15.27 3.98
N GLY A 137 -7.56 -14.17 4.55
CA GLY A 137 -7.68 -12.88 3.88
C GLY A 137 -6.31 -12.33 3.45
N VAL A 138 -5.35 -12.32 4.36
CA VAL A 138 -3.96 -11.90 4.13
C VAL A 138 -3.28 -12.80 3.08
N LEU A 139 -3.51 -14.12 3.10
CA LEU A 139 -3.05 -15.02 2.04
C LEU A 139 -3.71 -14.73 0.68
N SER A 140 -4.97 -14.32 0.67
CA SER A 140 -5.66 -13.94 -0.56
C SER A 140 -5.09 -12.65 -1.15
N ILE A 141 -4.74 -11.67 -0.30
CA ILE A 141 -4.03 -10.44 -0.70
C ILE A 141 -2.73 -10.80 -1.40
N LEU A 142 -1.90 -11.67 -0.78
CA LEU A 142 -0.65 -12.14 -1.38
C LEU A 142 -0.87 -12.75 -2.78
N LEU A 143 -1.87 -13.62 -2.92
CA LEU A 143 -2.17 -14.26 -4.21
C LEU A 143 -2.60 -13.23 -5.25
N VAL A 144 -3.42 -12.23 -4.88
CA VAL A 144 -3.84 -11.16 -5.78
C VAL A 144 -2.63 -10.31 -6.19
N GLN A 145 -1.75 -9.93 -5.27
CA GLN A 145 -0.56 -9.14 -5.57
C GLN A 145 0.44 -9.86 -6.48
N VAL A 146 0.59 -11.18 -6.33
CA VAL A 146 1.50 -11.97 -7.18
C VAL A 146 0.92 -12.24 -8.57
N LEU A 147 -0.39 -12.45 -8.67
CA LEU A 147 -1.02 -12.91 -9.92
C LEU A 147 -1.62 -11.77 -10.74
N SER A 148 -2.21 -10.76 -10.10
CA SER A 148 -2.98 -9.72 -10.77
C SER A 148 -2.10 -8.81 -11.62
N PRO A 149 -1.00 -8.22 -11.10
CA PRO A 149 -0.22 -7.27 -11.90
C PRO A 149 0.40 -7.90 -13.17
N PRO A 150 1.06 -9.09 -13.12
CA PRO A 150 1.54 -9.75 -14.33
C PRO A 150 0.43 -10.08 -15.32
N ALA A 151 -0.73 -10.55 -14.83
CA ALA A 151 -1.87 -10.87 -15.68
C ALA A 151 -2.42 -9.63 -16.40
N CYS A 152 -2.52 -8.49 -15.71
CA CYS A 152 -2.92 -7.20 -16.27
C CYS A 152 -1.93 -6.72 -17.34
N ILE A 153 -0.61 -6.80 -17.08
CA ILE A 153 0.43 -6.44 -18.05
C ILE A 153 0.30 -7.31 -19.29
N ILE A 154 0.27 -8.64 -19.13
CA ILE A 154 0.19 -9.60 -20.24
C ILE A 154 -1.08 -9.33 -21.07
N TYR A 155 -2.23 -9.15 -20.40
CA TYR A 155 -3.48 -8.85 -21.07
C TYR A 155 -3.41 -7.57 -21.91
N ASN A 156 -2.89 -6.49 -21.32
CA ASN A 156 -2.76 -5.21 -22.02
C ASN A 156 -1.77 -5.33 -23.20
N LEU A 157 -0.62 -5.99 -23.04
CA LEU A 157 0.35 -6.24 -24.10
C LEU A 157 -0.26 -7.01 -25.29
N TYR A 158 -1.10 -8.01 -25.04
CA TYR A 158 -1.78 -8.75 -26.10
C TYR A 158 -2.82 -7.91 -26.84
N LYS A 159 -3.48 -7.00 -26.12
CA LYS A 159 -4.53 -6.11 -26.65
C LYS A 159 -3.96 -4.96 -27.51
N LEU A 160 -2.69 -4.60 -27.32
CA LEU A 160 -2.01 -3.58 -28.13
C LEU A 160 -1.76 -4.03 -29.57
N ASP A 161 -2.02 -3.12 -30.52
CA ASP A 161 -1.70 -3.30 -31.93
C ASP A 161 -0.28 -2.81 -32.26
N TRP A 162 0.69 -3.70 -32.09
CA TRP A 162 2.11 -3.40 -32.32
C TRP A 162 2.44 -3.12 -33.79
N GLU A 163 1.58 -3.49 -34.75
CA GLU A 163 1.84 -3.26 -36.19
C GLU A 163 1.63 -1.78 -36.57
N GLY A 164 0.69 -1.10 -35.91
CA GLY A 164 0.43 0.33 -36.11
C GLY A 164 1.26 1.24 -35.21
N TRP A 165 2.26 0.71 -34.51
CA TRP A 165 3.05 1.52 -33.59
C TRP A 165 3.99 2.47 -34.33
N HIS A 166 3.78 3.78 -34.14
CA HIS A 166 4.63 4.82 -34.67
C HIS A 166 5.08 5.78 -33.57
N PHE A 167 6.26 6.39 -33.77
CA PHE A 167 6.77 7.44 -32.89
C PHE A 167 6.43 8.79 -33.49
N GLY A 168 5.69 9.61 -32.76
CA GLY A 168 5.15 10.85 -33.30
C GLY A 168 4.36 11.67 -32.28
N LEU A 169 3.80 12.76 -32.75
CA LEU A 169 2.95 13.68 -31.98
C LEU A 169 1.64 13.95 -32.72
N SER A 170 1.27 13.12 -33.70
CA SER A 170 0.09 13.37 -34.53
C SER A 170 -1.21 13.23 -33.72
N ASP A 171 -1.25 12.31 -32.77
CA ASP A 171 -2.35 12.14 -31.81
C ASP A 171 -2.62 13.38 -30.93
N TRP A 172 -1.62 14.25 -30.72
CA TRP A 172 -1.76 15.49 -29.96
C TRP A 172 -2.36 16.64 -30.77
N TYR A 173 -2.48 16.49 -32.09
CA TYR A 173 -3.02 17.55 -32.95
C TYR A 173 -4.52 17.71 -32.71
N TYR A 174 -4.95 18.91 -32.34
CA TYR A 174 -6.35 19.23 -32.11
C TYR A 174 -7.04 19.63 -33.42
N ILE A 175 -8.11 18.92 -33.77
CA ILE A 175 -8.98 19.23 -34.91
C ILE A 175 -10.38 19.57 -34.36
N PRO A 176 -10.85 20.82 -34.48
CA PRO A 176 -12.18 21.21 -34.03
C PRO A 176 -13.26 20.32 -34.66
N SER A 177 -14.17 19.81 -33.83
CA SER A 177 -15.29 18.93 -34.23
C SER A 177 -14.90 17.54 -34.76
N SER A 178 -13.64 17.13 -34.65
CA SER A 178 -13.25 15.74 -34.91
C SER A 178 -13.59 14.87 -33.70
N ASP A 179 -14.15 13.69 -33.95
CA ASP A 179 -14.39 12.69 -32.90
C ASP A 179 -13.07 12.05 -32.42
N GLU A 180 -12.08 11.92 -33.31
CA GLU A 180 -10.79 11.28 -33.00
C GLU A 180 -9.77 12.28 -32.43
N HIS A 181 -9.80 13.53 -32.91
CA HIS A 181 -8.82 14.58 -32.56
C HIS A 181 -9.47 15.78 -31.86
N GLY A 182 -10.64 15.59 -31.25
CA GLY A 182 -11.37 16.64 -30.55
C GLY A 182 -10.80 16.97 -29.16
N VAL A 183 -11.53 17.80 -28.41
CA VAL A 183 -11.16 18.22 -27.04
C VAL A 183 -11.04 17.02 -26.11
N SER A 184 -11.88 16.00 -26.31
CA SER A 184 -11.84 14.76 -25.53
C SER A 184 -10.48 14.08 -25.64
N ASN A 185 -9.93 13.92 -26.85
CA ASN A 185 -8.63 13.27 -27.04
C ASN A 185 -7.50 14.08 -26.40
N LEU A 186 -7.46 15.39 -26.65
CA LEU A 186 -6.45 16.25 -26.03
C LEU A 186 -6.52 16.19 -24.49
N SER A 187 -7.72 16.27 -23.92
CA SER A 187 -7.92 16.17 -22.47
C SER A 187 -7.49 14.81 -21.91
N LYS A 188 -7.76 13.71 -22.62
CA LYS A 188 -7.29 12.37 -22.27
C LYS A 188 -5.76 12.32 -22.19
N HIS A 189 -5.05 12.84 -23.19
CA HIS A 189 -3.59 12.83 -23.21
C HIS A 189 -2.99 13.67 -22.09
N VAL A 190 -3.53 14.86 -21.83
CA VAL A 190 -3.08 15.73 -20.72
C VAL A 190 -3.30 15.04 -19.37
N VAL A 191 -4.51 14.54 -19.12
CA VAL A 191 -4.87 13.87 -17.86
C VAL A 191 -4.03 12.61 -17.65
N ALA A 192 -3.91 11.75 -18.67
CA ALA A 192 -3.11 10.53 -18.61
C ALA A 192 -1.63 10.81 -18.32
N THR A 193 -1.05 11.84 -18.95
CA THR A 193 0.35 12.23 -18.72
C THR A 193 0.56 12.71 -17.29
N ALA A 194 -0.35 13.56 -16.78
CA ALA A 194 -0.30 14.04 -15.40
C ALA A 194 -0.43 12.90 -14.38
N PHE A 195 -1.38 11.98 -14.60
CA PHE A 195 -1.55 10.79 -13.76
C PHE A 195 -0.33 9.86 -13.83
N LEU A 196 0.29 9.68 -15.00
CA LEU A 196 1.50 8.85 -15.12
C LEU A 196 2.66 9.42 -14.29
N ILE A 197 2.90 10.73 -14.36
CA ILE A 197 3.94 11.40 -13.56
C ILE A 197 3.62 11.25 -12.06
N MET A 198 2.39 11.56 -11.66
CA MET A 198 1.95 11.48 -10.26
C MET A 198 2.06 10.05 -9.72
N PHE A 199 1.56 9.06 -10.48
CA PHE A 199 1.54 7.67 -10.04
C PHE A 199 2.95 7.08 -9.92
N THR A 200 3.83 7.38 -10.89
CA THR A 200 5.22 6.90 -10.84
C THR A 200 6.05 7.58 -9.74
N LEU A 201 5.81 8.87 -9.48
CA LEU A 201 6.42 9.57 -8.34
C LEU A 201 5.95 8.99 -7.01
N ASN A 202 4.65 8.73 -6.86
CA ASN A 202 4.11 8.05 -5.69
C ASN A 202 4.74 6.66 -5.51
N GLY A 203 4.93 5.92 -6.61
CA GLY A 203 5.67 4.66 -6.64
C GLY A 203 7.07 4.77 -6.04
N ALA A 204 7.84 5.78 -6.47
CA ALA A 204 9.18 6.02 -5.93
C ALA A 204 9.17 6.36 -4.44
N MET A 205 8.22 7.20 -3.98
CA MET A 205 8.08 7.56 -2.57
C MET A 205 7.73 6.34 -1.69
N VAL A 206 6.83 5.47 -2.14
CA VAL A 206 6.47 4.27 -1.39
C VAL A 206 7.63 3.28 -1.31
N VAL A 207 8.40 3.10 -2.38
CA VAL A 207 9.62 2.26 -2.34
C VAL A 207 10.63 2.82 -1.33
N ASP A 208 10.77 4.14 -1.23
CA ASP A 208 11.66 4.77 -0.26
C ASP A 208 11.15 4.60 1.19
N ASN A 209 9.86 4.83 1.43
CA ASN A 209 9.24 4.61 2.75
C ASN A 209 9.36 3.15 3.19
N GLU A 210 9.12 2.20 2.28
CA GLU A 210 9.24 0.76 2.51
C GLU A 210 10.71 0.37 2.81
N ARG A 211 11.68 1.01 2.14
CA ARG A 211 13.11 0.85 2.43
C ARG A 211 13.45 1.32 3.83
N ILE A 212 12.98 2.50 4.23
CA ILE A 212 13.23 3.08 5.57
C ILE A 212 12.63 2.18 6.65
N ALA A 213 11.36 1.79 6.52
CA ALA A 213 10.71 0.90 7.48
C ALA A 213 11.42 -0.48 7.57
N SER A 214 11.82 -1.05 6.44
CA SER A 214 12.62 -2.29 6.42
C SER A 214 13.98 -2.14 7.11
N LEU A 215 14.62 -0.98 6.98
CA LEU A 215 15.88 -0.66 7.65
C LEU A 215 15.66 -0.59 9.16
N LYS A 216 14.63 0.14 9.62
CA LYS A 216 14.27 0.25 11.04
C LYS A 216 14.04 -1.12 11.68
N ILE A 217 13.24 -1.99 11.04
CA ILE A 217 13.00 -3.36 11.52
C ILE A 217 14.30 -4.18 11.58
N SER A 218 15.20 -4.05 10.60
CA SER A 218 16.47 -4.80 10.60
C SER A 218 17.40 -4.35 11.72
N ALA A 219 17.47 -3.03 11.95
CA ALA A 219 18.25 -2.46 13.04
C ALA A 219 17.67 -2.88 14.40
N LEU A 220 16.34 -2.87 14.55
CA LEU A 220 15.65 -3.34 15.75
C LEU A 220 16.00 -4.80 16.07
N LEU A 221 15.94 -5.68 15.08
CA LEU A 221 16.23 -7.11 15.26
C LEU A 221 17.70 -7.39 15.60
N ASP A 222 18.64 -6.52 15.20
CA ASP A 222 20.07 -6.66 15.55
C ASP A 222 20.45 -5.91 16.84
N ALA A 223 19.56 -5.06 17.36
CA ALA A 223 19.80 -4.32 18.61
C ALA A 223 20.02 -5.29 19.78
N PRO A 224 21.04 -5.09 20.63
CA PRO A 224 21.37 -6.02 21.70
C PRO A 224 20.20 -6.35 22.65
N ALA A 225 19.34 -5.36 22.92
CA ALA A 225 18.16 -5.51 23.77
C ALA A 225 17.16 -6.56 23.24
N ILE A 226 17.03 -6.68 21.91
CA ILE A 226 16.16 -7.67 21.25
C ILE A 226 16.94 -8.95 20.97
N LYS A 227 18.15 -8.82 20.44
CA LYS A 227 18.97 -9.94 19.97
C LYS A 227 19.32 -10.93 21.07
N ASN A 228 19.48 -10.44 22.30
CA ASN A 228 19.79 -11.27 23.46
C ASN A 228 18.55 -11.90 24.11
N LYS A 229 17.33 -11.58 23.65
CA LYS A 229 16.08 -12.19 24.09
C LYS A 229 15.66 -13.29 23.09
N PRO A 230 15.94 -14.58 23.37
CA PRO A 230 15.68 -15.66 22.40
C PRO A 230 14.19 -15.87 22.11
N GLY A 231 13.29 -15.45 23.00
CA GLY A 231 11.84 -15.52 22.79
C GLY A 231 11.38 -14.74 21.55
N PHE A 232 11.79 -13.47 21.46
CA PHE A 232 11.47 -12.60 20.33
C PHE A 232 11.94 -13.17 19.00
N LEU A 233 13.20 -13.61 18.92
CA LEU A 233 13.78 -14.09 17.67
C LEU A 233 13.23 -15.45 17.23
N LYS A 234 12.65 -16.24 18.14
CA LYS A 234 12.12 -17.57 17.83
C LYS A 234 10.91 -17.50 16.88
N ASP A 235 10.10 -16.46 17.02
CA ASP A 235 8.87 -16.29 16.25
C ASP A 235 9.08 -15.42 14.99
N VAL A 236 10.21 -14.71 14.92
CA VAL A 236 10.61 -13.92 13.75
C VAL A 236 10.95 -14.83 12.57
N ASN A 237 10.28 -14.60 11.45
CA ASN A 237 10.52 -15.27 10.19
C ASN A 237 11.13 -14.32 9.15
N LEU A 238 12.46 -14.32 9.07
CA LEU A 238 13.23 -13.52 8.12
C LEU A 238 12.87 -13.80 6.64
N PHE A 239 12.34 -14.98 6.33
CA PHE A 239 11.89 -15.28 4.98
C PHE A 239 10.75 -14.35 4.56
N TRP A 240 9.73 -14.16 5.40
CA TRP A 240 8.60 -13.30 5.08
C TRP A 240 9.00 -11.82 5.00
N LEU A 241 9.90 -11.36 5.87
CA LEU A 241 10.46 -10.00 5.76
C LEU A 241 11.17 -9.80 4.41
N ASN A 242 11.94 -10.78 3.94
CA ASN A 242 12.59 -10.71 2.64
C ASN A 242 11.62 -10.80 1.46
N VAL A 243 10.59 -11.64 1.56
CA VAL A 243 9.52 -11.73 0.56
C VAL A 243 8.79 -10.39 0.43
N GLY A 244 8.44 -9.73 1.54
CA GLY A 244 7.80 -8.42 1.52
C GLY A 244 8.64 -7.35 0.83
N ARG A 245 9.94 -7.28 1.14
CA ARG A 245 10.87 -6.35 0.47
C ARG A 245 10.85 -6.52 -1.04
N VAL A 246 10.86 -7.76 -1.52
CA VAL A 246 10.89 -8.08 -2.96
C VAL A 246 9.54 -7.83 -3.61
N LEU A 247 8.46 -8.36 -3.03
CA LEU A 247 7.13 -8.26 -3.61
C LEU A 247 6.64 -6.81 -3.64
N ASN A 248 6.84 -6.00 -2.60
CA ASN A 248 6.40 -4.61 -2.60
C ASN A 248 7.11 -3.82 -3.71
N CYS A 249 8.43 -4.00 -3.87
CA CYS A 249 9.18 -3.38 -4.98
C CYS A 249 8.65 -3.82 -6.36
N VAL A 250 8.46 -5.13 -6.56
CA VAL A 250 8.01 -5.69 -7.84
C VAL A 250 6.60 -5.20 -8.18
N VAL A 251 5.67 -5.25 -7.22
CA VAL A 251 4.28 -4.82 -7.40
C VAL A 251 4.22 -3.33 -7.76
N VAL A 252 4.98 -2.47 -7.08
CA VAL A 252 5.05 -1.03 -7.41
C VAL A 252 5.48 -0.80 -8.86
N ILE A 253 6.56 -1.48 -9.28
CA ILE A 253 7.09 -1.38 -10.66
C ILE A 253 6.04 -1.89 -11.67
N GLU A 254 5.44 -3.05 -11.41
CA GLU A 254 4.42 -3.64 -12.29
C GLU A 254 3.18 -2.75 -12.38
N CYS A 255 2.72 -2.16 -11.27
CA CYS A 255 1.63 -1.19 -11.24
C CYS A 255 1.94 0.04 -12.11
N CYS A 256 3.16 0.58 -12.06
CA CYS A 256 3.58 1.68 -12.94
C CYS A 256 3.45 1.29 -14.42
N LEU A 257 3.86 0.07 -14.79
CA LEU A 257 3.74 -0.44 -16.15
C LEU A 257 2.27 -0.67 -16.56
N ILE A 258 1.43 -1.15 -15.63
CA ILE A 258 -0.01 -1.37 -15.89
C ILE A 258 -0.69 -0.04 -16.20
N VAL A 259 -0.44 1.01 -15.40
CA VAL A 259 -1.03 2.34 -15.63
C VAL A 259 -0.66 2.84 -17.02
N TYR A 260 0.61 2.72 -17.42
CA TYR A 260 1.05 3.09 -18.77
C TYR A 260 0.26 2.37 -19.86
N PHE A 261 0.23 1.04 -19.83
CA PHE A 261 -0.47 0.29 -20.87
C PHE A 261 -1.99 0.48 -20.84
N ALA A 262 -2.58 0.63 -19.66
CA ALA A 262 -4.01 0.90 -19.50
C ALA A 262 -4.39 2.26 -20.09
N PHE A 263 -3.56 3.29 -19.91
CA PHE A 263 -3.80 4.62 -20.47
C PHE A 263 -3.67 4.66 -21.98
N VAL A 264 -2.69 3.95 -22.55
CA VAL A 264 -2.60 3.76 -24.00
C VAL A 264 -3.88 3.13 -24.58
N LEU A 265 -4.47 2.19 -23.85
CA LEU A 265 -5.70 1.50 -24.25
C LEU A 265 -6.99 2.26 -23.90
N SER A 266 -6.91 3.40 -23.23
CA SER A 266 -8.07 4.19 -22.81
C SER A 266 -8.61 5.01 -23.98
N GLU A 267 -9.92 5.00 -24.19
CA GLU A 267 -10.55 5.71 -25.31
C GLU A 267 -10.94 7.14 -24.91
N ASN A 268 -11.23 7.35 -23.63
CA ASN A 268 -11.72 8.62 -23.10
C ASN A 268 -11.03 8.96 -21.75
N PRO A 269 -11.05 10.23 -21.30
CA PRO A 269 -10.41 10.63 -20.03
C PRO A 269 -11.05 9.98 -18.79
N MET A 270 -12.31 9.52 -18.88
CA MET A 270 -12.98 8.84 -17.77
C MET A 270 -12.37 7.46 -17.54
N ASP A 271 -12.06 6.72 -18.62
CA ASP A 271 -11.36 5.44 -18.58
C ASP A 271 -10.00 5.59 -17.90
N VAL A 272 -9.26 6.67 -18.22
CA VAL A 272 -7.96 6.98 -17.59
C VAL A 272 -8.12 7.08 -16.06
N VAL A 273 -9.11 7.84 -15.58
CA VAL A 273 -9.36 7.99 -14.14
C VAL A 273 -9.76 6.67 -13.49
N PHE A 274 -10.66 5.90 -14.11
CA PHE A 274 -11.08 4.61 -13.55
C PHE A 274 -9.96 3.57 -13.54
N ASN A 275 -9.14 3.53 -14.59
CA ASN A 275 -7.97 2.68 -14.65
C ASN A 275 -6.93 3.07 -13.59
N ALA A 276 -6.69 4.37 -13.38
CA ALA A 276 -5.80 4.84 -12.32
C ALA A 276 -6.27 4.38 -10.94
N LEU A 277 -7.55 4.59 -10.62
CA LEU A 277 -8.16 4.18 -9.34
C LEU A 277 -8.07 2.67 -9.12
N ALA A 278 -8.35 1.87 -10.15
CA ALA A 278 -8.26 0.42 -10.06
C ALA A 278 -6.83 -0.08 -9.79
N VAL A 279 -5.82 0.57 -10.37
CA VAL A 279 -4.41 0.21 -10.11
C VAL A 279 -3.96 0.73 -8.74
N THR A 280 -4.41 1.92 -8.31
CA THR A 280 -4.15 2.40 -6.94
C THR A 280 -4.70 1.46 -5.87
N PHE A 281 -5.87 0.85 -6.11
CA PHE A 281 -6.39 -0.19 -5.23
C PHE A 281 -5.43 -1.39 -5.14
N LEU A 282 -4.99 -1.92 -6.29
CA LEU A 282 -4.03 -3.04 -6.32
C LEU A 282 -2.69 -2.70 -5.63
N TYR A 283 -2.30 -1.44 -5.74
CA TYR A 283 -1.06 -0.89 -5.21
C TYR A 283 -1.03 -0.82 -3.68
N ASN A 284 -2.17 -0.54 -3.02
CA ASN A 284 -2.29 -0.43 -1.55
C ASN A 284 -2.83 -1.69 -0.87
N LEU A 285 -2.85 -2.84 -1.56
CA LEU A 285 -3.54 -4.03 -1.06
C LEU A 285 -2.87 -4.67 0.18
N ASP A 286 -1.55 -4.57 0.35
CA ASP A 286 -0.81 -5.18 1.46
C ASP A 286 -0.61 -4.30 2.68
N ASP A 287 -0.86 -2.99 2.55
CA ASP A 287 -0.72 -2.04 3.64
C ASP A 287 -1.75 -2.32 4.74
N ILE A 288 -1.29 -2.28 6.00
CA ILE A 288 -2.18 -2.44 7.16
C ILE A 288 -3.00 -1.16 7.32
N GLY A 289 -4.30 -1.31 7.62
CA GLY A 289 -5.25 -0.20 7.54
C GLY A 289 -5.78 0.05 6.11
N GLY A 290 -5.39 -0.78 5.13
CA GLY A 290 -5.93 -0.73 3.78
C GLY A 290 -7.41 -1.10 3.68
N GLU A 291 -7.98 -0.94 2.48
CA GLU A 291 -9.42 -1.04 2.23
C GLU A 291 -10.06 -2.43 2.46
N THR A 292 -9.25 -3.48 2.62
CA THR A 292 -9.73 -4.86 2.73
C THR A 292 -10.23 -5.23 4.14
N GLY A 293 -9.81 -4.49 5.17
CA GLY A 293 -10.24 -4.69 6.56
C GLY A 293 -9.80 -6.01 7.21
N PHE A 294 -8.86 -6.76 6.63
CA PHE A 294 -8.35 -7.99 7.25
C PHE A 294 -7.32 -7.73 8.34
N LEU A 295 -6.53 -6.66 8.21
CA LEU A 295 -5.58 -6.19 9.22
C LEU A 295 -5.97 -4.76 9.57
N THR A 296 -6.42 -4.55 10.79
CA THR A 296 -6.75 -3.22 11.31
C THR A 296 -5.54 -2.59 12.01
N GLU A 297 -5.61 -1.30 12.30
CA GLU A 297 -4.59 -0.62 13.11
C GLU A 297 -4.46 -1.28 14.51
N ASP A 298 -5.55 -1.86 15.04
CA ASP A 298 -5.49 -2.63 16.30
C ASP A 298 -4.64 -3.92 16.20
N ASP A 299 -4.45 -4.48 15.00
CA ASP A 299 -3.58 -5.65 14.78
C ASP A 299 -2.09 -5.23 14.63
N TRP A 300 -1.84 -3.94 14.37
CA TRP A 300 -0.52 -3.37 14.14
C TRP A 300 -0.39 -2.00 14.82
N ASP A 301 0.03 -2.03 16.08
CA ASP A 301 0.49 -0.85 16.79
C ASP A 301 1.87 -0.36 16.27
N GLY A 302 1.83 0.36 15.15
CA GLY A 302 3.02 0.94 14.53
C GLY A 302 3.69 1.99 15.41
N GLU A 303 2.94 2.60 16.34
CA GLU A 303 3.43 3.59 17.28
C GLU A 303 4.34 2.95 18.32
N GLU A 304 3.88 1.89 18.99
CA GLU A 304 4.70 1.18 19.96
C GLU A 304 5.95 0.58 19.36
N LEU A 305 5.80 -0.04 18.20
CA LEU A 305 6.95 -0.61 17.50
C LEU A 305 7.98 0.48 17.19
N GLY A 306 7.53 1.71 16.92
CA GLY A 306 8.34 2.91 16.79
C GLY A 306 9.06 3.31 18.09
N LYS A 307 8.37 3.30 19.25
CA LYS A 307 9.00 3.57 20.56
C LYS A 307 10.10 2.57 20.88
N ILE A 308 9.80 1.28 20.72
CA ILE A 308 10.74 0.20 21.04
C ILE A 308 11.92 0.24 20.09
N TYR A 309 11.66 0.51 18.80
CA TYR A 309 12.70 0.83 17.84
C TYR A 309 13.59 1.96 18.34
N TYR A 310 13.01 3.09 18.72
CA TYR A 310 13.75 4.26 19.17
C TYR A 310 14.67 3.89 20.33
N HIS A 311 14.15 3.33 21.42
CA HIS A 311 14.97 2.99 22.60
C HIS A 311 16.02 1.92 22.35
N ALA A 312 15.67 0.84 21.64
CA ALA A 312 16.60 -0.26 21.40
C ALA A 312 17.74 0.14 20.45
N VAL A 313 17.43 0.95 19.44
CA VAL A 313 18.41 1.39 18.44
C VAL A 313 19.21 2.59 18.93
N ASP A 314 18.63 3.49 19.70
CA ASP A 314 19.34 4.62 20.32
C ASP A 314 20.49 4.13 21.21
N ALA A 315 20.19 3.21 22.15
CA ALA A 315 21.21 2.57 22.97
C ALA A 315 22.30 1.89 22.14
N MET A 316 21.92 1.17 21.08
CA MET A 316 22.89 0.53 20.17
C MET A 316 23.77 1.55 19.44
N MET A 317 23.23 2.70 19.04
CA MET A 317 23.95 3.75 18.32
C MET A 317 24.88 4.54 19.26
N MET A 318 24.46 4.81 20.50
CA MET A 318 25.30 5.45 21.53
C MET A 318 26.49 4.58 21.94
N ASP A 319 26.28 3.27 22.08
CA ASP A 319 27.34 2.33 22.48
C ASP A 319 28.37 2.06 21.37
N ASN A 320 28.06 2.41 20.12
CA ASN A 320 28.87 2.05 18.97
C ASN A 320 29.18 3.25 18.07
N GLU A 321 30.19 4.02 18.47
CA GLU A 321 30.72 5.18 17.73
C GLU A 321 31.06 4.86 16.26
N LYS A 322 31.39 3.60 15.93
CA LYS A 322 31.66 3.19 14.55
C LYS A 322 30.40 3.09 13.69
N LEU A 323 29.25 2.77 14.29
CA LEU A 323 27.97 2.73 13.60
C LEU A 323 27.36 4.12 13.44
N ASN A 324 27.72 5.06 14.31
CA ASN A 324 27.16 6.41 14.30
C ASN A 324 28.24 7.49 14.55
N PRO A 325 29.19 7.69 13.62
CA PRO A 325 30.28 8.64 13.81
C PRO A 325 29.82 10.11 13.85
N GLU A 326 28.66 10.40 13.25
CA GLU A 326 28.13 11.75 13.08
C GLU A 326 27.05 12.10 14.13
N GLY A 327 26.70 11.16 15.02
CA GLY A 327 25.77 11.41 16.13
C GLY A 327 24.30 11.51 15.71
N TYR A 328 23.89 10.83 14.64
CA TYR A 328 22.50 10.75 14.18
C TYR A 328 21.59 10.09 15.22
N GLY A 329 20.35 10.57 15.34
CA GLY A 329 19.32 9.88 16.12
C GLY A 329 18.71 8.68 15.37
N PRO A 330 17.93 7.82 16.07
CA PRO A 330 17.22 6.70 15.44
C PRO A 330 16.26 7.13 14.31
N ASP A 331 15.69 8.33 14.36
CA ASP A 331 14.81 8.85 13.31
C ASP A 331 15.55 9.20 12.02
N GLU A 332 16.83 9.53 12.14
CA GLU A 332 17.72 9.90 11.04
C GLU A 332 18.55 8.71 10.54
N ILE A 333 18.16 7.47 10.90
CA ILE A 333 18.88 6.24 10.53
C ILE A 333 19.14 6.11 9.03
N ASN A 334 18.28 6.70 8.20
CA ASN A 334 18.41 6.72 6.75
C ASN A 334 19.59 7.59 6.26
N SER A 335 19.92 8.65 7.01
CA SER A 335 21.03 9.56 6.73
C SER A 335 22.38 8.93 7.10
N CYS A 336 22.40 7.97 8.02
CA CYS A 336 23.60 7.24 8.42
C CYS A 336 24.03 6.22 7.35
N ASN A 337 25.15 6.49 6.67
CA ASN A 337 25.66 5.66 5.57
C ASN A 337 26.00 4.24 6.03
N GLU A 338 26.62 4.09 7.20
CA GLU A 338 27.03 2.82 7.79
C GLU A 338 25.82 1.91 8.07
N MET A 339 24.74 2.49 8.62
CA MET A 339 23.50 1.78 8.90
C MET A 339 22.77 1.40 7.60
N ARG A 340 22.74 2.31 6.62
CA ARG A 340 22.20 2.05 5.28
C ARG A 340 22.97 0.96 4.54
N ASP A 341 24.28 0.90 4.69
CA ASP A 341 25.10 -0.14 4.06
C ASP A 341 24.99 -1.50 4.76
N LYS A 342 24.86 -1.50 6.09
CA LYS A 342 24.72 -2.72 6.88
C LYS A 342 23.34 -3.38 6.71
N TYR A 343 22.27 -2.57 6.76
CA TYR A 343 20.88 -3.07 6.80
C TYR A 343 20.11 -2.85 5.51
N GLY A 344 20.66 -2.09 4.56
CA GLY A 344 20.03 -1.85 3.26
C GLY A 344 19.94 -3.13 2.44
N SER A 345 18.72 -3.50 2.03
CA SER A 345 18.53 -4.61 1.11
C SER A 345 18.92 -4.21 -0.32
N TRP A 346 19.55 -5.14 -1.05
CA TRP A 346 19.90 -4.97 -2.46
C TRP A 346 18.69 -4.70 -3.35
N THR A 347 17.51 -5.18 -2.96
CA THR A 347 16.26 -4.99 -3.71
C THR A 347 15.96 -3.50 -3.90
N TYR A 348 16.02 -2.70 -2.83
CA TYR A 348 15.74 -1.27 -2.90
C TYR A 348 16.79 -0.51 -3.71
N ARG A 349 18.06 -0.94 -3.65
CA ARG A 349 19.14 -0.36 -4.47
C ARG A 349 18.90 -0.48 -5.98
N ILE A 350 18.07 -1.44 -6.40
CA ILE A 350 17.67 -1.61 -7.80
C ILE A 350 16.31 -0.96 -8.07
N ALA A 351 15.34 -1.18 -7.18
CA ALA A 351 13.96 -0.73 -7.38
C ALA A 351 13.83 0.79 -7.38
N GLU A 352 14.52 1.48 -6.47
CA GLU A 352 14.47 2.94 -6.34
C GLU A 352 14.93 3.68 -7.61
N PRO A 353 16.16 3.46 -8.14
CA PRO A 353 16.58 4.12 -9.38
C PRO A 353 15.73 3.71 -10.58
N LEU A 354 15.19 2.47 -10.58
CA LEU A 354 14.26 2.03 -11.61
C LEU A 354 12.94 2.81 -11.55
N CYS A 355 12.38 3.06 -10.37
CA CYS A 355 11.18 3.89 -10.21
C CYS A 355 11.42 5.32 -10.71
N TYR A 356 12.54 5.95 -10.33
CA TYR A 356 12.91 7.27 -10.85
C TYR A 356 13.11 7.28 -12.37
N LEU A 357 13.66 6.21 -12.94
CA LEU A 357 13.75 6.05 -14.39
C LEU A 357 12.35 6.00 -15.03
N LEU A 358 11.41 5.25 -14.44
CA LEU A 358 10.03 5.13 -14.94
C LEU A 358 9.27 6.45 -14.89
N VAL A 359 9.53 7.31 -13.90
CA VAL A 359 8.97 8.68 -13.81
C VAL A 359 9.26 9.50 -15.08
N ILE A 360 10.41 9.28 -15.70
CA ILE A 360 10.80 10.00 -16.92
C ILE A 360 10.37 9.20 -18.16
N VAL A 361 10.68 7.90 -18.18
CA VAL A 361 10.51 7.06 -19.38
C VAL A 361 9.04 6.85 -19.73
N LEU A 362 8.16 6.58 -18.75
CA LEU A 362 6.76 6.25 -19.06
C LEU A 362 5.95 7.44 -19.58
N PRO A 363 6.01 8.65 -18.96
CA PRO A 363 5.32 9.81 -19.52
C PRO A 363 5.87 10.21 -20.89
N MET A 364 7.19 10.15 -21.09
CA MET A 364 7.80 10.44 -22.39
C MET A 364 7.37 9.42 -23.44
N ALA A 365 7.42 8.13 -23.12
CA ALA A 365 6.93 7.07 -24.00
C ALA A 365 5.46 7.31 -24.36
N TYR A 366 4.62 7.72 -23.40
CA TYR A 366 3.21 8.01 -23.65
C TYR A 366 2.98 9.27 -24.50
N ILE A 367 3.79 10.32 -24.33
CA ILE A 367 3.69 11.54 -25.13
C ILE A 367 4.04 11.25 -26.59
N PHE A 368 5.08 10.48 -26.84
CA PHE A 368 5.59 10.23 -28.20
C PHE A 368 5.02 8.99 -28.89
N ILE A 369 4.06 8.31 -28.26
CA ILE A 369 3.37 7.18 -28.89
C ILE A 369 2.27 7.71 -29.81
N ASP A 370 2.30 7.28 -31.06
CA ASP A 370 1.37 7.72 -32.09
C ASP A 370 0.67 6.50 -32.69
N GLU A 371 -0.62 6.63 -32.94
CA GLU A 371 -1.49 5.64 -33.60
C GLU A 371 -1.56 4.25 -32.92
N LEU A 372 -1.04 4.10 -31.69
CA LEU A 372 -1.10 2.84 -30.97
C LEU A 372 -2.52 2.56 -30.48
N LYS A 373 -3.25 1.78 -31.26
CA LYS A 373 -4.66 1.45 -31.01
C LYS A 373 -4.81 0.05 -30.40
N CYS A 374 -5.98 -0.19 -29.81
CA CYS A 374 -6.40 -1.52 -29.43
C CYS A 374 -6.58 -2.37 -30.70
N LYS A 375 -6.05 -3.59 -30.70
CA LYS A 375 -6.34 -4.57 -31.75
C LYS A 375 -7.86 -4.70 -31.92
N PRO A 376 -8.38 -4.64 -33.15
CA PRO A 376 -9.80 -4.83 -33.37
C PRO A 376 -10.19 -6.21 -32.85
N SER A 377 -11.24 -6.27 -32.02
CA SER A 377 -11.75 -7.55 -31.52
C SER A 377 -12.13 -8.45 -32.70
N HIS A 378 -12.06 -9.78 -32.55
CA HIS A 378 -12.46 -10.71 -33.61
C HIS A 378 -13.87 -10.41 -34.16
N LEU A 379 -14.77 -9.91 -33.30
CA LEU A 379 -16.08 -9.44 -33.72
C LEU A 379 -15.99 -8.18 -34.58
N LYS A 380 -15.20 -7.17 -34.18
CA LYS A 380 -14.98 -5.96 -34.99
C LYS A 380 -14.35 -6.31 -36.34
N LEU A 381 -13.39 -7.23 -36.38
CA LEU A 381 -12.82 -7.77 -37.61
C LEU A 381 -13.88 -8.48 -38.48
N ALA A 382 -14.73 -9.32 -37.89
CA ALA A 382 -15.80 -9.99 -38.62
C ALA A 382 -16.84 -8.99 -39.16
N VAL A 383 -17.20 -7.97 -38.37
CA VAL A 383 -18.10 -6.89 -38.80
C VAL A 383 -17.47 -6.08 -39.93
N MET A 384 -16.19 -5.72 -39.84
CA MET A 384 -15.47 -5.02 -40.90
C MET A 384 -15.39 -5.85 -42.19
N ALA A 385 -15.15 -7.17 -42.07
CA ALA A 385 -15.16 -8.08 -43.20
C ALA A 385 -16.55 -8.14 -43.87
N LEU A 386 -17.61 -8.29 -43.07
CA LEU A 386 -18.99 -8.28 -43.57
C LEU A 386 -19.37 -6.94 -44.21
N GLN A 387 -18.96 -5.81 -43.63
CA GLN A 387 -19.18 -4.49 -44.22
C GLN A 387 -18.49 -4.36 -45.57
N LYS A 388 -17.27 -4.88 -45.70
CA LYS A 388 -16.52 -4.92 -46.96
C LYS A 388 -17.22 -5.79 -48.02
N GLU A 389 -17.74 -6.96 -47.63
CA GLU A 389 -18.52 -7.83 -48.50
C GLU A 389 -19.82 -7.16 -48.98
N VAL A 390 -20.57 -6.54 -48.06
CA VAL A 390 -21.80 -5.80 -48.39
C VAL A 390 -21.52 -4.63 -49.32
N ALA A 391 -20.41 -3.91 -49.11
CA ALA A 391 -20.00 -2.82 -49.99
C ALA A 391 -19.65 -3.33 -51.40
N ALA A 392 -18.94 -4.46 -51.51
CA ALA A 392 -18.62 -5.08 -52.78
C ALA A 392 -19.88 -5.53 -53.56
N LEU A 393 -20.87 -6.11 -52.86
CA LEU A 393 -22.14 -6.51 -53.46
C LEU A 393 -22.96 -5.31 -53.96
N LYS A 394 -22.95 -4.19 -53.22
CA LYS A 394 -23.63 -2.96 -53.64
C LYS A 394 -22.95 -2.31 -54.86
N GLY A 395 -21.62 -2.32 -54.92
CA GLY A 395 -20.87 -1.79 -56.06
C GLY A 395 -21.03 -2.61 -57.34
N GLY A 396 -21.20 -3.93 -57.23
CA GLY A 396 -21.39 -4.83 -58.38
C GLY A 396 -22.80 -4.81 -59.00
N ALA A 397 -23.81 -4.30 -58.29
CA ALA A 397 -25.20 -4.27 -58.79
C ALA A 397 -25.50 -3.07 -59.72
N GLY A 398 -24.51 -2.20 -59.98
CA GLY A 398 -24.65 -0.99 -60.78
C GLY A 398 -24.06 -1.05 -62.19
N HIS A 399 -23.68 -2.23 -62.67
CA HIS A 399 -23.11 -2.43 -64.02
C HIS A 399 -24.01 -3.25 -64.94
#